data_AF-A0A397J5R4-F1
#
_entry.id   AF-A0A397J5R4-F1
#
_cell.length_a   1.000
_cell.length_b   1.000
_cell.length_c   1.000
_cell.angle_alpha   90.00
_cell.angle_beta   90.00
_cell.angle_gamma   90.00
#
_symmetry.space_group_name_H-M   'P 1'
#
loop_
_entity.id
_entity.type
_entity.pdbx_description
1 polymer ?
#
loop_
_entity_poly.entity_id
_entity_poly.type
_entity_poly.pdbx_seq_one_letter_code
_entity_poly.pdbx_strand_id
1 'polypeptide(L)'
;MPILVDLHKNSIINHICPLYTILYFTMEQTISIIFTSLVMIFTLPISIILLFLRWILSKLFESKEKIPESLKKFKEGTQESIIRWYKITKTSNIDPEEEDEDDDDYYLNSMLLIVKWNDIGLRYRNIQKNNVINVIQGFNGCQQYPNNLSESIFCINDILAMGKQQIAEDIVTILRRTYFERHLTSLGKVYEIQATEKGIFEIREDHDVF
;
A
#
# COMPACT_ATOMS: atom_id res chain seq x y z
N MET A 1 -96.63 -6.74 19.54
CA MET A 1 -95.23 -6.44 19.95
C MET A 1 -94.23 -7.27 19.14
N PRO A 2 -93.88 -6.91 17.88
CA PRO A 2 -92.68 -7.45 17.22
C PRO A 2 -91.63 -6.38 16.83
N ILE A 3 -91.99 -5.09 16.86
CA ILE A 3 -91.17 -4.00 16.28
C ILE A 3 -89.95 -3.63 17.17
N LEU A 4 -89.97 -3.97 18.47
CA LEU A 4 -88.88 -3.63 19.39
C LEU A 4 -87.65 -4.55 19.26
N VAL A 5 -87.81 -5.77 18.72
CA VAL A 5 -86.73 -6.77 18.62
C VAL A 5 -85.82 -6.50 17.42
N ASP A 6 -86.37 -5.97 16.31
CA ASP A 6 -85.59 -5.67 15.09
C ASP A 6 -84.70 -4.43 15.23
N LEU A 7 -85.14 -3.40 15.98
CA LEU A 7 -84.33 -2.21 16.23
C LEU A 7 -83.07 -2.50 17.05
N HIS A 8 -83.14 -3.44 18.00
CA HIS A 8 -81.99 -3.83 18.81
C HIS A 8 -80.96 -4.65 18.00
N LYS A 9 -81.43 -5.44 17.01
CA LYS A 9 -80.55 -6.26 16.16
C LYS A 9 -79.80 -5.43 15.12
N ASN A 10 -80.45 -4.42 14.52
CA ASN A 10 -79.82 -3.50 13.57
C ASN A 10 -78.79 -2.57 14.22
N SER A 11 -79.02 -2.15 15.48
CA SER A 11 -78.05 -1.33 16.23
C SER A 11 -76.74 -2.10 16.48
N ILE A 12 -76.84 -3.38 16.87
CA ILE A 12 -75.67 -4.22 17.14
C ILE A 12 -74.85 -4.48 15.85
N ILE A 13 -75.50 -4.73 14.71
CA ILE A 13 -74.82 -4.98 13.43
C ILE A 13 -74.06 -3.74 12.94
N ASN A 14 -74.64 -2.55 13.10
CA ASN A 14 -73.99 -1.29 12.72
C ASN A 14 -72.75 -0.94 13.56
N HIS A 15 -72.67 -1.45 14.80
CA HIS A 15 -71.47 -1.28 15.64
C HIS A 15 -70.41 -2.35 15.42
N ILE A 16 -70.78 -3.58 15.01
CA ILE A 16 -69.82 -4.68 14.77
C ILE A 16 -69.04 -4.50 13.46
N CYS A 17 -69.67 -3.94 12.43
CA CYS A 17 -69.04 -3.75 11.11
C CYS A 17 -67.78 -2.83 11.12
N PRO A 18 -67.78 -1.65 11.78
CA PRO A 18 -66.58 -0.82 11.86
C PRO A 18 -65.48 -1.46 12.73
N LEU A 19 -65.84 -2.22 13.77
CA LEU A 19 -64.89 -2.95 14.61
C LEU A 19 -64.10 -3.98 13.80
N TYR A 20 -64.76 -4.76 12.94
CA TYR A 20 -64.08 -5.74 12.09
C TYR A 20 -63.15 -5.08 11.07
N THR A 21 -63.55 -3.94 10.51
CA THR A 21 -62.75 -3.18 9.54
C THR A 21 -61.49 -2.60 10.19
N ILE A 22 -61.62 -2.05 11.40
CA ILE A 22 -60.48 -1.55 12.19
C ILE A 22 -59.53 -2.69 12.54
N LEU A 23 -60.07 -3.84 12.97
CA LEU A 23 -59.26 -4.99 13.37
C LEU A 23 -58.54 -5.65 12.19
N TYR A 24 -59.17 -5.68 11.01
CA TYR A 24 -58.54 -6.12 9.77
C TYR A 24 -57.40 -5.18 9.37
N PHE A 25 -57.64 -3.87 9.39
CA PHE A 25 -56.62 -2.87 9.05
C PHE A 25 -55.41 -2.90 9.99
N THR A 26 -55.63 -3.06 11.31
CA THR A 26 -54.53 -3.17 12.27
C THR A 26 -53.71 -4.45 12.09
N MET A 27 -54.35 -5.55 11.70
CA MET A 27 -53.66 -6.81 11.40
C MET A 27 -52.79 -6.69 10.13
N GLU A 28 -53.30 -6.07 9.06
CA GLU A 28 -52.51 -5.82 7.84
C GLU A 28 -51.27 -4.94 8.12
N GLN A 29 -51.44 -3.86 8.89
CA GLN A 29 -50.32 -3.00 9.28
C GLN A 29 -49.28 -3.74 10.13
N THR A 30 -49.73 -4.57 11.06
CA THR A 30 -48.84 -5.35 11.94
C THR A 30 -48.03 -6.37 11.13
N ILE A 31 -48.65 -7.06 10.17
CA ILE A 31 -47.96 -7.99 9.27
C ILE A 31 -46.92 -7.27 8.40
N SER A 32 -47.26 -6.11 7.85
CA SER A 32 -46.33 -5.29 7.06
C SER A 32 -45.11 -4.84 7.88
N ILE A 33 -45.31 -4.40 9.12
CA ILE A 33 -44.22 -3.99 10.02
C ILE A 33 -43.31 -5.17 10.37
N ILE A 34 -43.89 -6.34 10.66
CA ILE A 34 -43.11 -7.55 10.95
C ILE A 34 -42.29 -7.95 9.71
N PHE A 35 -42.90 -7.95 8.53
CA PHE A 35 -42.23 -8.31 7.29
C PHE A 35 -41.08 -7.36 6.96
N THR A 36 -41.30 -6.05 7.05
CA THR A 36 -40.25 -5.04 6.79
C THR A 36 -39.11 -5.12 7.81
N SER A 37 -39.43 -5.38 9.08
CA SER A 37 -38.42 -5.60 10.13
C SER A 37 -37.60 -6.87 9.86
N LEU A 38 -38.26 -7.96 9.44
CA LEU A 38 -37.60 -9.21 9.09
C LEU A 38 -36.65 -9.02 7.90
N VAL A 39 -37.09 -8.34 6.84
CA VAL A 39 -36.25 -8.02 5.67
C VAL A 39 -35.02 -7.22 6.09
N MET A 40 -35.17 -6.19 6.93
CA MET A 40 -34.04 -5.40 7.43
C MET A 40 -33.04 -6.22 8.26
N ILE A 41 -33.54 -7.13 9.10
CA ILE A 41 -32.70 -8.04 9.91
C ILE A 41 -31.87 -8.96 9.01
N PHE A 42 -32.38 -9.36 7.84
CA PHE A 42 -31.64 -10.21 6.91
C PHE A 42 -30.73 -9.43 5.96
N THR A 43 -31.12 -8.23 5.50
CA THR A 43 -30.33 -7.47 4.51
C THR A 43 -29.09 -6.81 5.11
N LEU A 44 -29.18 -6.31 6.36
CA LEU A 44 -28.06 -5.66 7.04
C LEU A 44 -26.84 -6.58 7.24
N PRO A 45 -26.96 -7.80 7.80
CA PRO A 45 -25.81 -8.68 7.97
C PRO A 45 -25.25 -9.13 6.63
N ILE A 46 -26.08 -9.35 5.61
CA ILE A 46 -25.62 -9.68 4.25
C ILE A 46 -24.76 -8.53 3.69
N SER A 47 -25.21 -7.28 3.82
CA SER A 47 -24.44 -6.12 3.37
C SER A 47 -23.10 -6.00 4.11
N ILE A 48 -23.09 -6.24 5.43
CA ILE A 48 -21.86 -6.22 6.24
C ILE A 48 -20.90 -7.33 5.81
N ILE A 49 -21.41 -8.55 5.58
CA ILE A 49 -20.62 -9.68 5.10
C ILE A 49 -20.03 -9.39 3.71
N LEU A 50 -20.80 -8.79 2.80
CA LEU A 50 -20.32 -8.40 1.47
C LEU A 50 -19.23 -7.32 1.54
N LEU A 51 -19.36 -6.33 2.42
CA LEU A 51 -18.33 -5.32 2.64
C LEU A 51 -17.06 -5.93 3.24
N PHE A 52 -17.22 -6.86 4.19
CA PHE A 52 -16.10 -7.57 4.80
C PHE A 52 -15.39 -8.49 3.79
N LEU A 53 -16.15 -9.22 2.97
CA LEU A 53 -15.61 -10.03 1.87
C LEU A 53 -14.89 -9.16 0.84
N ARG A 54 -15.43 -7.99 0.49
CA ARG A 54 -14.76 -7.04 -0.42
C ARG A 54 -13.45 -6.52 0.18
N TRP A 55 -13.42 -6.22 1.48
CA TRP A 55 -12.20 -5.81 2.17
C TRP A 55 -11.16 -6.93 2.23
N ILE A 56 -11.57 -8.15 2.59
CA ILE A 56 -10.73 -9.35 2.58
C ILE A 56 -10.18 -9.63 1.18
N LEU A 57 -11.04 -9.59 0.16
CA LEU A 57 -10.64 -9.78 -1.24
C LEU A 57 -9.69 -8.67 -1.68
N SER A 58 -9.93 -7.41 -1.31
CA SER A 58 -9.00 -6.31 -1.59
C SER A 58 -7.63 -6.52 -0.93
N LYS A 59 -7.57 -7.14 0.26
CA LYS A 59 -6.32 -7.47 0.95
C LYS A 59 -5.62 -8.72 0.40
N LEU A 60 -6.39 -9.69 -0.10
CA LEU A 60 -5.87 -10.92 -0.72
C LEU A 60 -5.45 -10.74 -2.18
N PHE A 61 -6.16 -9.87 -2.91
CA PHE A 61 -5.88 -9.46 -4.28
C PHE A 61 -5.04 -8.18 -4.36
N GLU A 62 -4.58 -7.65 -3.23
CA GLU A 62 -3.36 -6.83 -3.18
C GLU A 62 -2.24 -7.77 -3.63
N SER A 63 -2.14 -7.90 -4.95
CA SER A 63 -1.57 -9.06 -5.61
C SER A 63 -0.15 -9.24 -5.11
N LYS A 64 0.27 -10.50 -4.96
CA LYS A 64 1.67 -10.88 -5.15
C LYS A 64 2.06 -10.51 -6.57
N GLU A 65 2.25 -9.22 -6.79
CA GLU A 65 2.84 -8.65 -7.98
C GLU A 65 4.13 -9.42 -8.14
N LYS A 66 4.27 -10.10 -9.29
CA LYS A 66 5.33 -11.06 -9.50
C LYS A 66 6.65 -10.32 -9.32
N ILE A 67 7.32 -10.58 -8.20
CA ILE A 67 8.53 -9.85 -7.82
C ILE A 67 9.53 -10.05 -8.98
N PRO A 68 10.01 -8.94 -9.57
CA PRO A 68 10.98 -8.99 -10.66
C PRO A 68 12.16 -9.86 -10.25
N GLU A 69 12.66 -10.65 -11.19
CA GLU A 69 13.77 -11.58 -10.93
C GLU A 69 15.01 -10.86 -10.39
N SER A 70 15.26 -9.64 -10.86
CA SER A 70 16.35 -8.78 -10.42
C SER A 70 16.28 -8.43 -8.91
N LEU A 71 15.08 -8.35 -8.34
CA LEU A 71 14.87 -8.02 -6.92
C LEU A 71 14.99 -9.23 -5.98
N LYS A 72 14.97 -10.46 -6.50
CA LYS A 72 15.02 -11.71 -5.68
C LYS A 72 16.26 -11.82 -4.79
N LYS A 73 17.34 -11.08 -5.09
CA LYS A 73 18.58 -11.05 -4.29
C LYS A 73 18.47 -10.27 -2.97
N PHE A 74 17.44 -9.44 -2.83
CA PHE A 74 17.18 -8.66 -1.61
C PHE A 74 16.25 -9.42 -0.66
N LYS A 75 16.21 -8.98 0.60
CA LYS A 75 15.24 -9.49 1.58
C LYS A 75 13.83 -9.03 1.22
N GLU A 76 12.81 -9.80 1.62
CA GLU A 76 11.39 -9.51 1.34
C GLU A 76 10.99 -8.08 1.72
N GLY A 77 11.34 -7.63 2.94
CA GLY A 77 11.06 -6.25 3.36
C GLY A 77 11.76 -5.17 2.51
N THR A 78 12.94 -5.45 1.96
CA THR A 78 13.61 -4.53 1.03
C THR A 78 12.92 -4.52 -0.33
N GLN A 79 12.50 -5.70 -0.83
CA GLN A 79 11.76 -5.82 -2.09
C GLN A 79 10.46 -5.01 -2.02
N GLU A 80 9.71 -5.12 -0.92
CA GLU A 80 8.50 -4.34 -0.68
C GLU A 80 8.77 -2.84 -0.67
N SER A 81 9.86 -2.40 -0.03
CA SER A 81 10.26 -1.00 -0.02
C SER A 81 10.61 -0.46 -1.41
N ILE A 82 11.34 -1.24 -2.23
CA ILE A 82 11.69 -0.88 -3.61
C ILE A 82 10.43 -0.76 -4.47
N ILE A 83 9.52 -1.75 -4.39
CA ILE A 83 8.26 -1.73 -5.16
C ILE A 83 7.38 -0.54 -4.74
N ARG A 84 7.29 -0.27 -3.43
CA ARG A 84 6.54 0.89 -2.92
C ARG A 84 7.12 2.20 -3.43
N TRP A 85 8.44 2.36 -3.37
CA TRP A 85 9.13 3.54 -3.88
C TRP A 85 8.87 3.75 -5.38
N TYR A 86 8.94 2.67 -6.17
CA TYR A 86 8.64 2.70 -7.60
C TYR A 86 7.21 3.18 -7.87
N LYS A 87 6.22 2.62 -7.16
CA LYS A 87 4.81 3.02 -7.31
C LYS A 87 4.61 4.51 -7.02
N ILE A 88 5.19 5.01 -5.93
CA ILE A 88 5.11 6.43 -5.55
C ILE A 88 5.73 7.32 -6.65
N THR A 89 6.93 6.96 -7.11
CA THR A 89 7.66 7.72 -8.13
C THR A 89 6.91 7.72 -9.47
N LYS A 90 6.36 6.58 -9.86
CA LYS A 90 5.57 6.47 -11.08
C LYS A 90 4.33 7.36 -11.01
N THR A 91 3.60 7.33 -9.90
CA THR A 91 2.41 8.19 -9.74
C THR A 91 2.71 9.68 -9.66
N SER A 92 3.90 10.09 -9.23
CA SER A 92 4.26 11.51 -9.12
C SER A 92 4.74 12.13 -10.44
N ASN A 93 5.20 11.31 -11.39
CA ASN A 93 5.79 11.76 -12.64
C ASN A 93 4.83 11.67 -13.84
N ILE A 94 3.64 11.06 -13.68
CA ILE A 94 2.63 11.02 -14.73
C ILE A 94 1.89 12.36 -14.72
N ASP A 95 2.26 13.26 -15.65
CA ASP A 95 1.38 14.35 -16.07
C ASP A 95 0.27 13.74 -16.96
N PRO A 96 -1.03 14.04 -16.71
CA PRO A 96 -2.14 13.39 -17.40
C PRO A 96 -2.31 13.78 -18.88
N GLU A 97 -1.39 14.56 -19.45
CA GLU A 97 -1.49 15.10 -20.81
C GLU A 97 -0.53 14.45 -21.83
N GLU A 98 0.39 13.57 -21.41
CA GLU A 98 1.31 12.85 -22.31
C GLU A 98 0.93 11.36 -22.41
N GLU A 99 -0.22 11.09 -23.02
CA GLU A 99 -0.64 9.73 -23.42
C GLU A 99 -0.39 9.46 -24.92
N ASP A 100 0.57 10.11 -25.57
CA ASP A 100 0.91 9.80 -26.96
C ASP A 100 2.41 10.02 -27.20
N GLU A 101 3.19 8.94 -27.27
CA GLU A 101 4.21 8.69 -28.30
C GLU A 101 5.12 7.51 -27.92
N ASP A 102 5.53 6.79 -28.96
CA ASP A 102 6.17 5.48 -28.93
C ASP A 102 7.61 5.48 -28.36
N ASP A 103 7.95 4.35 -27.72
CA ASP A 103 9.22 3.62 -27.91
C ASP A 103 10.58 4.12 -27.37
N ASP A 104 10.65 4.82 -26.24
CA ASP A 104 11.92 4.88 -25.47
C ASP A 104 11.71 4.45 -24.01
N ASP A 105 12.59 3.57 -23.50
CA ASP A 105 12.62 3.18 -22.09
C ASP A 105 13.05 4.38 -21.23
N TYR A 106 12.14 5.34 -21.02
CA TYR A 106 12.39 6.46 -20.13
C TYR A 106 12.62 5.93 -18.71
N TYR A 107 13.77 6.30 -18.16
CA TYR A 107 14.07 6.05 -16.76
C TYR A 107 13.25 7.00 -15.92
N LEU A 108 12.62 6.46 -14.87
CA LEU A 108 12.06 7.32 -13.84
C LEU A 108 13.19 8.16 -13.27
N ASN A 109 12.93 9.45 -13.14
CA ASN A 109 13.89 10.39 -12.58
C ASN A 109 13.99 10.21 -11.05
N SER A 110 14.25 9.01 -10.55
CA SER A 110 14.54 8.71 -9.15
C SER A 110 15.48 7.51 -9.09
N MET A 111 16.43 7.55 -8.16
CA MET A 111 17.40 6.47 -7.95
C MET A 111 17.41 6.05 -6.47
N LEU A 112 17.53 4.75 -6.22
CA LEU A 112 17.76 4.21 -4.89
C LEU A 112 19.20 3.72 -4.74
N LEU A 113 19.77 3.98 -3.57
CA LEU A 113 21.02 3.40 -3.12
C LEU A 113 20.73 2.46 -1.94
N ILE A 114 21.11 1.20 -2.04
CA ILE A 114 20.91 0.20 -0.98
C ILE A 114 22.24 -0.28 -0.45
N VAL A 115 22.43 -0.16 0.86
CA VAL A 115 23.59 -0.69 1.56
C VAL A 115 23.25 -2.01 2.24
N LYS A 116 23.93 -3.06 1.80
CA LYS A 116 23.90 -4.38 2.43
C LYS A 116 25.11 -4.52 3.36
N TRP A 117 24.84 -4.53 4.66
CA TRP A 117 25.85 -4.55 5.70
C TRP A 117 26.49 -5.92 5.90
N ASN A 118 27.82 -5.95 6.06
CA ASN A 118 28.54 -7.09 6.63
C ASN A 118 28.78 -6.85 8.12
N ASP A 119 27.86 -7.33 8.97
CA ASP A 119 27.92 -7.16 10.42
C ASP A 119 29.20 -7.73 11.06
N ILE A 120 29.81 -8.75 10.45
CA ILE A 120 31.07 -9.34 10.93
C ILE A 120 32.23 -8.38 10.66
N GLY A 121 32.32 -7.86 9.43
CA GLY A 121 33.35 -6.87 9.05
C GLY A 121 33.27 -5.60 9.88
N LEU A 122 32.05 -5.07 10.08
CA LEU A 122 31.80 -3.89 10.91
C LEU A 122 32.27 -4.08 12.36
N ARG A 123 31.96 -5.23 12.98
CA ARG A 123 32.41 -5.52 14.36
C ARG A 123 33.92 -5.67 14.44
N TYR A 124 34.54 -6.40 13.50
CA TYR A 124 35.98 -6.63 13.50
C TYR A 124 36.78 -5.32 13.41
N ARG A 125 36.29 -4.37 12.60
CA ARG A 125 36.94 -3.07 12.38
C ARG A 125 36.45 -1.98 13.34
N ASN A 126 35.54 -2.32 14.26
CA ASN A 126 34.92 -1.40 15.20
C ASN A 126 34.27 -0.17 14.52
N ILE A 127 33.61 -0.38 13.37
CA ILE A 127 32.92 0.66 12.61
C ILE A 127 31.42 0.54 12.85
N GLN A 128 30.80 1.64 13.27
CA GLN A 128 29.36 1.71 13.50
C GLN A 128 28.63 2.02 12.19
N LYS A 129 27.47 1.37 11.95
CA LYS A 129 26.62 1.64 10.78
C LYS A 129 26.26 3.12 10.64
N ASN A 130 25.97 3.78 11.77
CA ASN A 130 25.64 5.21 11.78
C ASN A 130 26.75 6.09 11.19
N ASN A 131 28.03 5.73 11.35
CA ASN A 131 29.12 6.52 10.76
C ASN A 131 29.03 6.50 9.24
N VAL A 132 28.83 5.31 8.67
CA VAL A 132 28.67 5.13 7.22
C VAL A 132 27.39 5.81 6.71
N ILE A 133 26.28 5.64 7.43
CA ILE A 133 25.00 6.31 7.12
C ILE A 133 25.17 7.83 7.07
N ASN A 134 25.89 8.41 8.04
CA ASN A 134 26.14 9.85 8.10
C ASN A 134 27.00 10.33 6.92
N VAL A 135 27.99 9.53 6.47
CA VAL A 135 28.76 9.87 5.26
C VAL A 135 27.83 9.93 4.04
N ILE A 136 26.95 8.94 3.88
CA ILE A 136 26.00 8.87 2.75
C ILE A 136 25.01 10.04 2.79
N GLN A 137 24.44 10.34 3.95
CA GLN A 137 23.52 11.47 4.15
C GLN A 137 24.20 12.84 4.06
N GLY A 138 25.53 12.89 4.13
CA GLY A 138 26.29 14.11 3.91
C GLY A 138 26.23 14.61 2.46
N PHE A 139 25.81 13.77 1.51
CA PHE A 139 25.62 14.16 0.12
C PHE A 139 24.29 14.87 -0.06
N ASN A 140 24.36 16.05 -0.70
CA ASN A 140 23.18 16.82 -1.00
C ASN A 140 22.24 16.01 -1.92
N GLY A 141 20.96 15.95 -1.59
CA GLY A 141 19.96 15.18 -2.34
C GLY A 141 19.84 13.72 -1.94
N CYS A 142 20.69 13.21 -1.05
CA CYS A 142 20.59 11.85 -0.52
C CYS A 142 19.83 11.85 0.81
N GLN A 143 18.74 11.07 0.88
CA GLN A 143 17.92 10.93 2.08
C GLN A 143 17.69 9.47 2.40
N GLN A 144 17.65 9.12 3.69
CA GLN A 144 17.32 7.75 4.09
C GLN A 144 15.83 7.48 3.87
N TYR A 145 15.52 6.39 3.17
CA TYR A 145 14.15 5.97 2.95
C TYR A 145 13.53 5.50 4.28
N PRO A 146 12.32 5.97 4.64
CA PRO A 146 11.67 5.59 5.90
C PRO A 146 11.31 4.09 5.92
N ASN A 147 11.33 3.49 7.12
CA ASN A 147 10.97 2.09 7.41
C ASN A 147 11.94 0.99 6.94
N ASN A 148 13.21 1.06 7.33
CA ASN A 148 14.21 0.04 6.97
C ASN A 148 14.61 -0.84 8.16
N LEU A 149 14.23 -2.13 8.11
CA LEU A 149 14.41 -3.10 9.20
C LEU A 149 15.62 -4.04 9.03
N SER A 150 16.45 -3.89 7.98
CA SER A 150 17.60 -4.79 7.75
C SER A 150 18.71 -4.23 6.86
N GLU A 151 18.33 -3.64 5.72
CA GLU A 151 19.25 -2.99 4.77
C GLU A 151 18.98 -1.50 4.81
N SER A 152 20.00 -0.67 4.63
CA SER A 152 19.81 0.79 4.62
C SER A 152 19.55 1.24 3.20
N ILE A 153 18.31 1.70 2.94
CA ILE A 153 17.90 2.24 1.64
C ILE A 153 17.96 3.77 1.72
N PHE A 154 18.50 4.38 0.68
CA PHE A 154 18.57 5.82 0.49
C PHE A 154 17.96 6.19 -0.86
N CYS A 155 17.25 7.31 -0.91
CA CYS A 155 16.76 7.90 -2.14
C CYS A 155 17.68 9.04 -2.53
N ILE A 156 18.06 9.09 -3.80
CA ILE A 156 18.80 10.20 -4.39
C ILE A 156 17.80 11.01 -5.21
N ASN A 157 17.43 12.16 -4.68
CA ASN A 157 16.53 13.11 -5.33
C ASN A 157 17.32 14.05 -6.25
N ASP A 158 16.66 14.56 -7.29
CA ASP A 158 17.33 15.45 -8.23
C ASP A 158 17.61 16.79 -7.57
N ILE A 159 18.84 17.25 -7.68
CA ILE A 159 19.18 18.63 -7.40
C ILE A 159 19.84 19.16 -8.66
N LEU A 160 19.26 20.26 -9.17
CA LEU A 160 19.45 20.91 -10.47
C LEU A 160 20.91 21.17 -10.94
N ALA A 161 21.94 20.77 -10.19
CA ALA A 161 23.35 20.97 -10.51
C ALA A 161 24.19 19.68 -10.66
N MET A 162 23.74 18.52 -10.15
CA MET A 162 24.50 17.25 -10.23
C MET A 162 23.58 16.09 -10.58
N GLY A 163 23.94 15.30 -11.59
CA GLY A 163 23.19 14.11 -11.97
C GLY A 163 23.21 13.05 -10.85
N LYS A 164 22.09 12.34 -10.67
CA LYS A 164 21.93 11.30 -9.64
C LYS A 164 22.99 10.20 -9.70
N GLN A 165 23.36 9.81 -10.92
CA GLN A 165 24.43 8.84 -11.16
C GLN A 165 25.76 9.34 -10.59
N GLN A 166 26.08 10.63 -10.78
CA GLN A 166 27.30 11.23 -10.22
C GLN A 166 27.27 11.20 -8.69
N ILE A 167 26.13 11.50 -8.07
CA ILE A 167 25.98 11.44 -6.61
C ILE A 167 26.22 10.00 -6.12
N ALA A 168 25.63 9.00 -6.78
CA ALA A 168 25.83 7.60 -6.43
C ALA A 168 27.31 7.18 -6.55
N GLU A 169 27.97 7.56 -7.66
CA GLU A 169 29.38 7.27 -7.91
C GLU A 169 30.32 7.97 -6.93
N ASP A 170 30.01 9.22 -6.56
CA ASP A 170 30.76 9.97 -5.56
C ASP A 170 30.61 9.35 -4.17
N ILE A 171 29.41 8.87 -3.82
CA ILE A 171 29.16 8.12 -2.58
C ILE A 171 30.00 6.83 -2.56
N VAL A 172 29.94 6.01 -3.62
CA VAL A 172 30.74 4.79 -3.73
C VAL A 172 32.23 5.11 -3.62
N THR A 173 32.68 6.17 -4.29
CA THR A 173 34.08 6.62 -4.27
C THR A 173 34.53 7.06 -2.88
N ILE A 174 33.73 7.85 -2.17
CA ILE A 174 34.12 8.31 -0.82
C ILE A 174 34.15 7.14 0.15
N LEU A 175 33.17 6.25 0.10
CA LEU A 175 33.11 5.08 0.96
C LEU A 175 34.34 4.20 0.75
N ARG A 176 34.75 4.00 -0.51
CA ARG A 176 35.97 3.28 -0.86
C ARG A 176 37.21 3.96 -0.33
N ARG A 177 37.32 5.28 -0.48
CA ARG A 177 38.48 6.02 0.06
C ARG A 177 38.54 5.99 1.59
N THR A 178 37.41 6.05 2.27
CA THR A 178 37.36 6.15 3.73
C THR A 178 37.54 4.81 4.42
N TYR A 179 37.03 3.73 3.82
CA TYR A 179 36.88 2.48 4.54
C TYR A 179 37.43 1.26 3.77
N PHE A 180 37.68 1.30 2.47
CA PHE A 180 38.23 0.12 1.81
C PHE A 180 39.70 -0.10 2.19
N GLU A 181 40.01 -1.31 2.63
CA GLU A 181 41.37 -1.76 2.92
C GLU A 181 41.61 -3.14 2.30
N ARG A 182 42.62 -3.25 1.44
CA ARG A 182 42.85 -4.42 0.56
C ARG A 182 43.04 -5.76 1.29
N HIS A 183 43.41 -5.72 2.57
CA HIS A 183 43.72 -6.90 3.38
C HIS A 183 42.67 -7.18 4.45
N LEU A 184 41.62 -6.38 4.52
CA LEU A 184 40.55 -6.55 5.48
C LEU A 184 39.27 -7.00 4.79
N THR A 185 38.41 -7.66 5.57
CA THR A 185 37.07 -8.02 5.14
C THR A 185 36.27 -6.74 4.84
N SER A 186 35.63 -6.70 3.68
CA SER A 186 34.68 -5.64 3.34
C SER A 186 33.58 -5.52 4.39
N LEU A 187 33.22 -4.28 4.71
CA LEU A 187 32.14 -3.85 5.59
C LEU A 187 30.75 -3.95 4.96
N GLY A 188 30.65 -4.07 3.63
CA GLY A 188 29.36 -4.20 2.96
C GLY A 188 29.40 -4.07 1.45
N LYS A 189 28.21 -4.11 0.84
CA LYS A 189 27.98 -3.90 -0.58
C LYS A 189 27.03 -2.74 -0.81
N VAL A 190 27.20 -2.06 -1.93
CA VAL A 190 26.31 -0.99 -2.37
C VAL A 190 25.61 -1.42 -3.65
N TYR A 191 24.31 -1.21 -3.70
CA TYR A 191 23.48 -1.46 -4.87
C TYR A 191 22.85 -0.15 -5.32
N GLU A 192 23.07 0.23 -6.56
CA GLU A 192 22.34 1.31 -7.22
C GLU A 192 21.15 0.68 -7.94
N ILE A 193 19.94 1.19 -7.69
CA ILE A 193 18.72 0.70 -8.33
C ILE A 193 18.08 1.85 -9.07
N GLN A 194 17.89 1.62 -10.36
CA GLN A 194 17.16 2.50 -11.26
C GLN A 194 15.95 1.76 -11.81
N ALA A 195 14.82 2.44 -11.90
CA ALA A 195 13.59 1.87 -12.44
C ALA A 195 13.22 2.57 -13.74
N THR A 196 12.79 1.80 -14.72
CA THR A 196 12.18 2.28 -15.97
C THR A 196 10.68 2.42 -15.80
N GLU A 197 10.02 3.20 -16.66
CA GLU A 197 8.56 3.35 -16.66
C GLU A 197 7.78 2.04 -16.88
N LYS A 198 8.42 1.07 -17.56
CA LYS A 198 7.90 -0.28 -17.80
C LYS A 198 8.00 -1.19 -16.55
N GLY A 199 8.56 -0.70 -15.45
CA GLY A 199 8.72 -1.45 -14.20
C GLY A 199 9.86 -2.46 -14.22
N ILE A 200 10.82 -2.27 -15.12
CA ILE A 200 12.07 -3.03 -15.14
C ILE A 200 13.04 -2.32 -14.18
N PHE A 201 13.64 -3.08 -13.28
CA PHE A 201 14.62 -2.60 -12.32
C PHE A 201 16.02 -2.99 -12.77
N GLU A 202 16.80 -1.98 -13.12
CA GLU A 202 18.24 -2.10 -13.35
C GLU A 202 18.96 -1.98 -12.01
N ILE A 203 19.91 -2.87 -11.77
CA ILE A 203 20.63 -2.93 -10.52
C ILE A 203 22.12 -3.05 -10.81
N ARG A 204 22.86 -2.00 -10.46
CA ARG A 204 24.32 -2.02 -10.46
C ARG A 204 24.80 -2.42 -9.06
N GLU A 205 25.70 -3.39 -9.00
CA GLU A 205 26.30 -3.87 -7.77
C GLU A 205 27.76 -3.43 -7.72
N ASP A 206 28.11 -2.66 -6.70
CA ASP A 206 29.47 -2.27 -6.42
C ASP A 206 30.01 -3.16 -5.29
N HIS A 207 31.00 -3.96 -5.66
CA HIS A 207 31.77 -4.80 -4.74
C HIS A 207 32.90 -3.99 -4.09
N ASP A 208 33.32 -4.44 -2.91
CA ASP A 208 34.50 -3.93 -2.21
C ASP A 208 34.48 -2.40 -2.07
N VAL A 209 33.31 -1.85 -1.78
CA VAL A 209 33.14 -0.40 -1.62
C VAL A 209 33.66 0.04 -0.27
N PHE A 210 33.58 -0.77 0.77
CA PHE A 210 34.14 -0.49 2.09
C PHE A 210 34.22 -1.75 2.91
#